data_AF-A0A7C9IPH2-F1
#
_entry.id   AF-A0A7C9IPH2-F1
#
_cell.length_a   1.000
_cell.length_b   1.000
_cell.length_c   1.000
_cell.angle_alpha   90.00
_cell.angle_beta   90.00
_cell.angle_gamma   90.00
#
_symmetry.space_group_name_H-M   'P 1'
#
loop_
_entity.id
_entity.type
_entity.pdbx_description
1 polymer ?
#
loop_
_entity_poly.entity_id
_entity_poly.type
_entity_poly.pdbx_seq_one_letter_code
_entity_poly.pdbx_strand_id
1 'polypeptide(L)'
;MPVVTQGRVVDVRLTVGGKTWSLCGRNAQAAARRRAETALASGALPVFLGAGLGLAAAHCRRAGVPVAVVDRDPAIAAATGAEAALAKDAAALWIDAPDPLLAARQVREFARSHGFTTLHISQHPVHKRLHPAYFAALAAALAGEPAAKAPRFQNVLPRVLCLTNKLFLLGEVTAACARLGAPCHYLETGDELDRDAFIALVRQTVAAFRPDFVLTINHMGVDREGVLLSLLDTLGLPLASWFVDSPELILPLYAPAATRDTVLFTWDADSVAPLVTAGFPQVHYLPLAADETRFCPRPRLAPDHPWRARVSFVGNSMWRKTGLRLAAAAPPPVLAEAFPALADSFGASRCRTVRQHLAEARPELLPAYEGLGSIERQLAYATAVIWESTRRYRAACVSRTLPWHPSLVGDPGWRETFAGEGTAWRYLPELAYYDQLPDFYPLSEINFNATSLQMKGAVNQRVFDAPACRAFLLTDARRQMERLFEPGREVAVYNDPEEIGDLVSRYLADPAARERMAAAGHRRLLAEHTYTRRMTELFAIMGATFGGKGPL
;
A
#
# COMPACT_ATOMS: atom_id res chain seq x y z
N MET A 1 2.45 -45.03 -10.30
CA MET A 1 2.96 -46.42 -10.17
C MET A 1 3.26 -46.71 -8.71
N PRO A 2 2.57 -47.67 -8.07
CA PRO A 2 2.83 -48.03 -6.68
C PRO A 2 4.20 -48.68 -6.53
N VAL A 3 4.90 -48.35 -5.45
CA VAL A 3 6.15 -48.99 -5.02
C VAL A 3 5.78 -49.95 -3.90
N VAL A 4 6.01 -51.24 -4.10
CA VAL A 4 5.61 -52.29 -3.16
C VAL A 4 6.84 -52.88 -2.47
N THR A 5 6.78 -53.05 -1.17
CA THR A 5 7.79 -53.75 -0.37
C THR A 5 7.08 -54.66 0.61
N GLN A 6 7.47 -55.94 0.67
CA GLN A 6 6.82 -56.95 1.52
C GLN A 6 5.28 -56.99 1.37
N GLY A 7 4.80 -56.89 0.12
CA GLY A 7 3.37 -56.92 -0.19
C GLY A 7 2.57 -55.67 0.19
N ARG A 8 3.23 -54.60 0.65
CA ARG A 8 2.58 -53.32 1.02
C ARG A 8 3.06 -52.18 0.13
N VAL A 9 2.15 -51.28 -0.23
CA VAL A 9 2.49 -50.04 -0.93
C VAL A 9 3.21 -49.10 0.04
N VAL A 10 4.48 -48.80 -0.23
CA VAL A 10 5.33 -47.94 0.61
C VAL A 10 5.53 -46.55 0.01
N ASP A 11 5.23 -46.37 -1.27
CA ASP A 11 5.25 -45.09 -1.97
C ASP A 11 4.43 -45.19 -3.27
N VAL A 12 4.14 -44.05 -3.90
CA VAL A 12 3.59 -43.99 -5.26
C VAL A 12 4.43 -43.03 -6.09
N ARG A 13 4.94 -43.50 -7.23
CA ARG A 13 5.62 -42.67 -8.23
C ARG A 13 4.59 -42.00 -9.13
N LEU A 14 4.62 -40.67 -9.17
CA LEU A 14 3.73 -39.84 -9.98
C LEU A 14 4.50 -39.23 -11.14
N THR A 15 3.91 -39.16 -12.32
CA THR A 15 4.49 -38.43 -13.47
C THR A 15 3.70 -37.14 -13.64
N VAL A 16 4.31 -36.00 -13.34
CA VAL A 16 3.69 -34.67 -13.38
C VAL A 16 4.54 -33.76 -14.25
N GLY A 17 4.00 -33.30 -15.38
CA GLY A 17 4.72 -32.41 -16.31
C GLY A 17 6.07 -32.98 -16.79
N GLY A 18 6.12 -34.29 -17.08
CA GLY A 18 7.34 -35.00 -17.50
C GLY A 18 8.35 -35.29 -16.38
N LYS A 19 8.10 -34.88 -15.12
CA LYS A 19 8.97 -35.15 -13.97
C LYS A 19 8.37 -36.26 -13.09
N THR A 20 9.24 -37.11 -12.54
CA THR A 20 8.83 -38.15 -11.58
C THR A 20 8.86 -37.61 -10.16
N TRP A 21 7.72 -37.66 -9.46
CA TRP A 21 7.59 -37.30 -8.04
C TRP A 21 7.38 -38.56 -7.20
N SER A 22 7.78 -38.49 -5.93
CA SER A 22 7.46 -39.48 -4.90
C SER A 22 6.34 -38.93 -4.04
N LEU A 23 5.28 -39.72 -3.81
CA LEU A 23 4.14 -39.30 -3.01
C LEU A 23 4.54 -39.09 -1.54
N CYS A 24 5.25 -40.05 -0.94
CA CYS A 24 5.59 -39.99 0.49
C CYS A 24 7.09 -40.17 0.79
N GLY A 25 7.88 -40.70 -0.15
CA GLY A 25 9.32 -40.89 0.01
C GLY A 25 9.72 -41.92 1.07
N ARG A 26 11.03 -41.96 1.40
CA ARG A 26 11.60 -42.98 2.30
C ARG A 26 11.09 -42.92 3.74
N ASN A 27 10.60 -41.75 4.18
CA ASN A 27 10.15 -41.49 5.55
C ASN A 27 8.62 -41.49 5.71
N ALA A 28 7.90 -42.09 4.75
CA ALA A 28 6.43 -42.06 4.67
C ALA A 28 5.74 -42.45 5.98
N GLN A 29 6.16 -43.55 6.61
CA GLN A 29 5.55 -44.05 7.85
C GLN A 29 5.75 -43.08 9.03
N ALA A 30 6.97 -42.59 9.23
CA ALA A 30 7.29 -41.67 10.32
C ALA A 30 6.56 -40.33 10.13
N ALA A 31 6.49 -39.81 8.90
CA ALA A 31 5.76 -38.58 8.60
C ALA A 31 4.25 -38.72 8.81
N ALA A 32 3.64 -39.84 8.36
CA ALA A 32 2.23 -40.12 8.57
C ALA A 32 1.90 -40.27 10.07
N ARG A 33 2.77 -40.95 10.83
CA ARG A 33 2.63 -41.09 12.28
C ARG A 33 2.65 -39.74 13.00
N ARG A 34 3.64 -38.87 12.70
CA ARG A 34 3.70 -37.52 13.28
C ARG A 34 2.45 -36.70 12.97
N ARG A 35 1.95 -36.73 11.73
CA ARG A 35 0.71 -36.03 11.35
C ARG A 35 -0.49 -36.54 12.16
N ALA A 36 -0.60 -37.85 12.35
CA ALA A 36 -1.68 -38.44 13.14
C ALA A 36 -1.56 -38.09 14.63
N GLU A 37 -0.38 -38.22 15.23
CA GLU A 37 -0.13 -37.89 16.64
C GLU A 37 -0.39 -36.40 16.93
N THR A 38 0.01 -35.51 16.01
CA THR A 38 -0.29 -34.06 16.11
C THR A 38 -1.79 -33.80 16.08
N ALA A 39 -2.51 -34.50 15.20
CA ALA A 39 -3.96 -34.36 15.09
C ALA A 39 -4.68 -34.88 16.35
N LEU A 40 -4.28 -36.05 16.85
CA LEU A 40 -4.85 -36.64 18.07
C LEU A 40 -4.61 -35.75 19.30
N ALA A 41 -3.41 -35.17 19.43
CA ALA A 41 -3.07 -34.29 20.54
C ALA A 41 -3.91 -32.99 20.57
N SER A 42 -4.51 -32.59 19.45
CA SER A 42 -5.28 -31.34 19.36
C SER A 42 -6.66 -31.40 20.04
N GLY A 43 -7.21 -32.60 20.26
CA GLY A 43 -8.59 -32.79 20.72
C GLY A 43 -9.67 -32.38 19.71
N ALA A 44 -9.30 -31.91 18.52
CA ALA A 44 -10.20 -31.54 17.42
C ALA A 44 -10.40 -32.71 16.45
N LEU A 45 -11.40 -32.64 15.56
CA LEU A 45 -11.58 -33.67 14.52
C LEU A 45 -10.37 -33.67 13.57
N PRO A 46 -9.64 -34.78 13.39
CA PRO A 46 -8.61 -34.91 12.38
C PRO A 46 -9.19 -34.84 10.96
N VAL A 47 -8.77 -33.83 10.19
CA VAL A 47 -9.14 -33.64 8.78
C VAL A 47 -7.89 -33.67 7.91
N PHE A 48 -7.73 -34.71 7.11
CA PHE A 48 -6.58 -34.88 6.21
C PHE A 48 -6.91 -34.41 4.80
N LEU A 49 -6.22 -33.37 4.33
CA LEU A 49 -6.31 -32.88 2.96
C LEU A 49 -5.26 -33.61 2.11
N GLY A 50 -5.70 -34.57 1.32
CA GLY A 50 -4.87 -35.58 0.67
C GLY A 50 -4.53 -36.75 1.60
N ALA A 51 -4.89 -37.96 1.19
CA ALA A 51 -4.74 -39.19 1.96
C ALA A 51 -3.30 -39.68 2.02
N GLY A 52 -2.48 -39.39 1.01
CA GLY A 52 -1.17 -40.02 0.85
C GLY A 52 -1.32 -41.55 0.80
N LEU A 53 -0.60 -42.28 1.64
CA LEU A 53 -0.77 -43.73 1.79
C LEU A 53 -1.94 -44.15 2.72
N GLY A 54 -2.76 -43.21 3.20
CA GLY A 54 -3.85 -43.48 4.15
C GLY A 54 -3.40 -43.79 5.60
N LEU A 55 -2.09 -43.87 5.85
CA LEU A 55 -1.53 -44.31 7.14
C LEU A 55 -1.89 -43.39 8.32
N ALA A 56 -1.96 -42.07 8.09
CA ALA A 56 -2.28 -41.11 9.13
C ALA A 56 -3.74 -41.25 9.60
N ALA A 57 -4.68 -41.32 8.64
CA ALA A 57 -6.09 -41.57 8.92
C ALA A 57 -6.31 -42.91 9.65
N ALA A 58 -5.68 -43.98 9.15
CA ALA A 58 -5.73 -45.30 9.78
C ALA A 58 -5.15 -45.30 11.21
N HIS A 59 -4.14 -44.47 11.49
CA HIS A 59 -3.58 -44.33 12.83
C HIS A 59 -4.58 -43.64 13.78
N CYS A 60 -5.24 -42.56 13.36
CA CYS A 60 -6.30 -41.93 14.15
C CYS A 60 -7.47 -42.89 14.42
N ARG A 61 -7.88 -43.67 13.41
CA ARG A 61 -8.94 -44.68 13.56
C ARG A 61 -8.59 -45.79 14.55
N ARG A 62 -7.35 -46.30 14.53
CA ARG A 62 -6.88 -47.27 15.55
C ARG A 62 -6.88 -46.69 16.96
N ALA A 63 -6.73 -45.38 17.11
CA ALA A 63 -6.86 -44.68 18.38
C ALA A 63 -8.33 -44.37 18.77
N GLY A 64 -9.31 -44.84 17.99
CA GLY A 64 -10.74 -44.66 18.25
C GLY A 64 -11.31 -43.30 17.83
N VAL A 65 -10.50 -42.40 17.27
CA VAL A 65 -10.93 -41.03 16.91
C VAL A 65 -11.50 -41.00 15.50
N PRO A 66 -12.72 -40.43 15.27
CA PRO A 66 -13.28 -40.26 13.93
C PRO A 66 -12.36 -39.44 13.01
N VAL A 67 -12.40 -39.67 11.71
CA VAL A 67 -11.53 -38.96 10.75
C VAL A 67 -12.28 -38.54 9.50
N ALA A 68 -11.95 -37.37 8.96
CA ALA A 68 -12.34 -36.98 7.62
C ALA A 68 -11.12 -36.90 6.69
N VAL A 69 -11.25 -37.42 5.48
CA VAL A 69 -10.22 -37.37 4.43
C VAL A 69 -10.84 -36.75 3.18
N VAL A 70 -10.21 -35.69 2.68
CA VAL A 70 -10.60 -35.06 1.41
C VAL A 70 -9.48 -35.30 0.41
N ASP A 71 -9.74 -36.08 -0.63
CA ASP A 71 -8.76 -36.46 -1.65
C ASP A 71 -9.38 -36.28 -3.05
N ARG A 72 -8.59 -35.74 -3.99
CA ARG A 72 -9.03 -35.38 -5.36
C ARG A 72 -8.37 -36.23 -6.43
N ASP A 73 -7.64 -37.26 -6.03
CA ASP A 73 -6.84 -38.09 -6.90
C ASP A 73 -7.30 -39.55 -6.84
N PRO A 74 -8.41 -39.94 -7.50
CA PRO A 74 -8.94 -41.31 -7.43
C PRO A 74 -7.92 -42.36 -7.91
N ALA A 75 -7.03 -42.01 -8.83
CA ALA A 75 -5.93 -42.88 -9.25
C ALA A 75 -4.89 -43.13 -8.15
N ILE A 76 -4.60 -42.13 -7.31
CA ILE A 76 -3.72 -42.28 -6.15
C ILE A 76 -4.44 -43.07 -5.05
N ALA A 77 -5.71 -42.76 -4.79
CA ALA A 77 -6.53 -43.48 -3.83
C ALA A 77 -6.62 -44.99 -4.16
N ALA A 78 -6.85 -45.33 -5.43
CA ALA A 78 -6.85 -46.70 -5.92
C ALA A 78 -5.47 -47.37 -5.80
N ALA A 79 -4.39 -46.67 -6.18
CA ALA A 79 -3.03 -47.21 -6.12
C ALA A 79 -2.53 -47.46 -4.70
N THR A 80 -3.03 -46.71 -3.71
CA THR A 80 -2.66 -46.84 -2.30
C THR A 80 -3.62 -47.73 -1.51
N GLY A 81 -4.84 -47.92 -2.00
CA GLY A 81 -5.92 -48.57 -1.28
C GLY A 81 -6.46 -47.75 -0.11
N ALA A 82 -6.11 -46.45 -0.01
CA ALA A 82 -6.46 -45.61 1.14
C ALA A 82 -7.96 -45.43 1.32
N GLU A 83 -8.70 -45.20 0.22
CA GLU A 83 -10.16 -45.08 0.24
C GLU A 83 -10.81 -46.40 0.62
N ALA A 84 -10.41 -47.50 -0.02
CA ALA A 84 -10.96 -48.84 0.23
C ALA A 84 -10.75 -49.28 1.69
N ALA A 85 -9.64 -48.88 2.30
CA ALA A 85 -9.34 -49.15 3.71
C ALA A 85 -10.28 -48.42 4.68
N LEU A 86 -10.89 -47.31 4.26
CA LEU A 86 -11.80 -46.49 5.07
C LEU A 86 -13.28 -46.69 4.70
N ALA A 87 -13.58 -47.23 3.51
CA ALA A 87 -14.92 -47.31 2.94
C ALA A 87 -15.97 -48.05 3.81
N LYS A 88 -15.55 -48.90 4.75
CA LYS A 88 -16.43 -49.66 5.65
C LYS A 88 -16.47 -49.15 7.09
N ASP A 89 -15.73 -48.08 7.40
CA ASP A 89 -15.65 -47.53 8.75
C ASP A 89 -16.61 -46.35 8.88
N ALA A 90 -17.70 -46.53 9.63
CA ALA A 90 -18.72 -45.50 9.82
C ALA A 90 -18.19 -44.23 10.51
N ALA A 91 -17.04 -44.30 11.19
CA ALA A 91 -16.35 -43.17 11.78
C ALA A 91 -15.15 -42.69 10.94
N ALA A 92 -15.10 -43.07 9.66
CA ALA A 92 -14.25 -42.45 8.65
C ALA A 92 -15.09 -41.90 7.50
N LEU A 93 -14.91 -40.61 7.19
CA LEU A 93 -15.51 -39.99 6.02
C LEU A 93 -14.47 -39.77 4.93
N TRP A 94 -14.75 -40.31 3.74
CA TRP A 94 -13.99 -40.04 2.52
C TRP A 94 -14.76 -39.08 1.61
N ILE A 95 -14.09 -38.05 1.11
CA ILE A 95 -14.70 -37.01 0.27
C ILE A 95 -13.86 -36.79 -0.99
N ASP A 96 -14.47 -37.04 -2.15
CA ASP A 96 -13.95 -36.69 -3.48
C ASP A 96 -14.91 -35.73 -4.21
N ALA A 97 -15.44 -34.75 -3.48
CA ALA A 97 -16.31 -33.74 -4.07
C ALA A 97 -15.50 -32.78 -4.96
N PRO A 98 -15.98 -32.43 -6.17
CA PRO A 98 -15.28 -31.48 -7.05
C PRO A 98 -15.36 -30.03 -6.58
N ASP A 99 -16.36 -29.70 -5.77
CA ASP A 99 -16.55 -28.38 -5.18
C ASP A 99 -15.95 -28.33 -3.76
N PRO A 100 -14.95 -27.46 -3.49
CA PRO A 100 -14.35 -27.32 -2.16
C PRO A 100 -15.33 -26.81 -1.10
N LEU A 101 -16.37 -26.07 -1.47
CA LEU A 101 -17.40 -25.60 -0.53
C LEU A 101 -18.33 -26.76 -0.12
N LEU A 102 -18.71 -27.61 -1.06
CA LEU A 102 -19.44 -28.85 -0.75
C LEU A 102 -18.60 -29.77 0.14
N ALA A 103 -17.32 -29.98 -0.17
CA ALA A 103 -16.42 -30.77 0.67
C ALA A 103 -16.32 -30.20 2.10
N ALA A 104 -16.19 -28.88 2.24
CA ALA A 104 -16.15 -28.22 3.55
C ALA A 104 -17.45 -28.42 4.35
N ARG A 105 -18.62 -28.36 3.69
CA ARG A 105 -19.92 -28.65 4.32
C ARG A 105 -20.00 -30.09 4.83
N GLN A 106 -19.60 -31.07 4.01
CA GLN A 106 -19.60 -32.48 4.40
C GLN A 106 -18.68 -32.76 5.59
N VAL A 107 -17.48 -32.16 5.63
CA VAL A 107 -16.58 -32.25 6.80
C VAL A 107 -17.24 -31.69 8.06
N ARG A 108 -17.91 -30.54 7.95
CA ARG A 108 -18.59 -29.90 9.10
C ARG A 108 -19.78 -30.71 9.61
N GLU A 109 -20.58 -31.26 8.70
CA GLU A 109 -21.69 -32.14 9.04
C GLU A 109 -21.20 -33.39 9.77
N PHE A 110 -20.11 -33.98 9.30
CA PHE A 110 -19.47 -35.13 9.93
C PHE A 110 -18.87 -34.81 11.31
N ALA A 111 -18.22 -33.65 11.44
CA ALA A 111 -17.74 -33.17 12.73
C ALA A 111 -18.89 -33.03 13.73
N ARG A 112 -20.00 -32.42 13.31
CA ARG A 112 -21.19 -32.24 14.13
C ARG A 112 -21.83 -33.55 14.54
N SER A 113 -21.95 -34.52 13.62
CA SER A 113 -22.54 -35.83 13.93
C SER A 113 -21.69 -36.65 14.91
N HIS A 114 -20.40 -36.33 15.05
CA HIS A 114 -19.47 -36.97 15.99
C HIS A 114 -19.13 -36.09 17.20
N GLY A 115 -19.85 -34.99 17.41
CA GLY A 115 -19.71 -34.14 18.60
C GLY A 115 -18.46 -33.22 18.63
N PHE A 116 -17.80 -33.01 17.49
CA PHE A 116 -16.65 -32.10 17.39
C PHE A 116 -17.10 -30.67 17.04
N THR A 117 -16.57 -29.69 17.78
CA THR A 117 -16.77 -28.25 17.51
C THR A 117 -15.58 -27.59 16.80
N THR A 118 -14.42 -28.25 16.79
CA THR A 118 -13.18 -27.77 16.19
C THR A 118 -12.58 -28.81 15.24
N LEU A 119 -11.80 -28.33 14.26
CA LEU A 119 -11.16 -29.15 13.24
C LEU A 119 -9.64 -29.01 13.31
N HIS A 120 -8.91 -30.13 13.20
CA HIS A 120 -7.46 -30.14 12.97
C HIS A 120 -7.16 -30.45 11.51
N ILE A 121 -6.78 -29.43 10.74
CA ILE A 121 -6.54 -29.56 9.31
C ILE A 121 -5.07 -29.93 9.06
N SER A 122 -4.84 -31.10 8.49
CA SER A 122 -3.50 -31.60 8.14
C SER A 122 -3.36 -31.76 6.63
N GLN A 123 -2.55 -30.91 5.98
CA GLN A 123 -2.33 -30.93 4.53
C GLN A 123 -1.21 -31.88 4.12
N HIS A 124 -1.46 -32.73 3.11
CA HIS A 124 -0.42 -33.55 2.50
C HIS A 124 0.34 -32.74 1.43
N PRO A 125 1.69 -32.64 1.52
CA PRO A 125 2.47 -31.70 0.71
C PRO A 125 2.40 -31.98 -0.80
N VAL A 126 2.35 -33.24 -1.21
CA VAL A 126 2.25 -33.60 -2.64
C VAL A 126 0.85 -33.33 -3.20
N HIS A 127 -0.24 -33.75 -2.52
CA HIS A 127 -1.61 -33.45 -2.97
C HIS A 127 -1.88 -31.95 -3.05
N LYS A 128 -1.35 -31.15 -2.11
CA LYS A 128 -1.41 -29.68 -2.18
C LYS A 128 -0.78 -29.14 -3.48
N ARG A 129 0.27 -29.77 -3.99
CA ARG A 129 0.93 -29.37 -5.23
C ARG A 129 0.22 -29.89 -6.48
N LEU A 130 -0.49 -31.00 -6.39
CA LEU A 130 -1.31 -31.52 -7.50
C LEU A 130 -2.56 -30.66 -7.71
N HIS A 131 -3.20 -30.21 -6.62
CA HIS A 131 -4.44 -29.42 -6.67
C HIS A 131 -4.36 -28.14 -5.82
N PRO A 132 -3.48 -27.19 -6.17
CA PRO A 132 -3.19 -26.03 -5.33
C PRO A 132 -4.40 -25.12 -5.13
N ALA A 133 -5.17 -24.84 -6.19
CA ALA A 133 -6.36 -23.99 -6.11
C ALA A 133 -7.47 -24.62 -5.25
N TYR A 134 -7.73 -25.92 -5.45
CA TYR A 134 -8.76 -26.64 -4.71
C TYR A 134 -8.46 -26.71 -3.22
N PHE A 135 -7.24 -27.14 -2.84
CA PHE A 135 -6.90 -27.27 -1.43
C PHE A 135 -6.73 -25.93 -0.71
N ALA A 136 -6.39 -24.86 -1.43
CA ALA A 136 -6.43 -23.49 -0.89
C ALA A 136 -7.87 -23.06 -0.58
N ALA A 137 -8.79 -23.21 -1.54
CA ALA A 137 -10.20 -22.87 -1.36
C ALA A 137 -10.86 -23.71 -0.24
N LEU A 138 -10.57 -25.02 -0.18
CA LEU A 138 -11.08 -25.91 0.86
C LEU A 138 -10.54 -25.54 2.25
N ALA A 139 -9.25 -25.23 2.39
CA ALA A 139 -8.68 -24.82 3.66
C ALA A 139 -9.30 -23.52 4.17
N ALA A 140 -9.50 -22.54 3.28
CA ALA A 140 -10.21 -21.30 3.60
C ALA A 140 -11.67 -21.58 4.01
N ALA A 141 -12.36 -22.43 3.26
CA ALA A 141 -13.73 -22.81 3.55
C ALA A 141 -13.88 -23.55 4.88
N LEU A 142 -12.90 -24.38 5.30
CA LEU A 142 -12.93 -25.13 6.56
C LEU A 142 -12.53 -24.29 7.78
N ALA A 143 -11.76 -23.21 7.61
CA ALA A 143 -11.31 -22.34 8.69
C ALA A 143 -12.45 -21.59 9.42
N GLY A 144 -13.68 -21.62 8.88
CA GLY A 144 -14.86 -20.96 9.46
C GLY A 144 -15.31 -19.78 8.59
N GLU A 145 -16.63 -19.51 8.57
CA GLU A 145 -17.04 -18.12 8.35
C GLU A 145 -16.49 -17.29 9.52
N PRO A 146 -15.97 -16.08 9.27
CA PRO A 146 -15.47 -15.24 10.35
C PRO A 146 -16.56 -15.11 11.41
N ALA A 147 -16.19 -15.34 12.67
CA ALA A 147 -17.04 -15.09 13.82
C ALA A 147 -17.80 -13.76 13.61
N ALA A 148 -19.10 -13.74 13.90
CA ALA A 148 -19.94 -12.55 13.71
C ALA A 148 -19.15 -11.30 14.09
N LYS A 149 -18.81 -10.47 13.08
CA LYS A 149 -17.91 -9.33 13.25
C LYS A 149 -18.44 -8.50 14.42
N ALA A 150 -17.61 -8.27 15.42
CA ALA A 150 -18.00 -7.43 16.55
C ALA A 150 -18.56 -6.10 15.99
N PRO A 151 -19.71 -5.60 16.51
CA PRO A 151 -20.31 -4.39 15.98
C PRO A 151 -19.30 -3.24 16.09
N ARG A 152 -18.93 -2.68 14.93
CA ARG A 152 -18.01 -1.54 14.81
C ARG A 152 -18.80 -0.24 14.65
N PHE A 153 -18.12 0.89 14.84
CA PHE A 153 -18.67 2.23 14.67
C PHE A 153 -19.90 2.47 15.56
N GLN A 154 -19.84 2.00 16.82
CA GLN A 154 -20.94 2.16 17.78
C GLN A 154 -20.94 3.52 18.48
N ASN A 155 -19.80 4.21 18.48
CA ASN A 155 -19.64 5.54 19.06
C ASN A 155 -19.85 6.62 17.99
N VAL A 156 -20.14 7.85 18.43
CA VAL A 156 -20.25 9.03 17.53
C VAL A 156 -18.96 9.24 16.73
N LEU A 157 -17.80 9.07 17.37
CA LEU A 157 -16.49 9.09 16.72
C LEU A 157 -15.86 7.70 16.77
N PRO A 158 -15.25 7.24 15.68
CA PRO A 158 -14.62 5.93 15.64
C PRO A 158 -13.33 5.88 16.45
N ARG A 159 -12.99 4.68 16.90
CA ARG A 159 -11.71 4.36 17.54
C ARG A 159 -10.70 3.94 16.47
N VAL A 160 -9.60 4.68 16.33
CA VAL A 160 -8.65 4.52 15.23
C VAL A 160 -7.36 3.87 15.73
N LEU A 161 -6.96 2.75 15.13
CA LEU A 161 -5.62 2.19 15.33
C LEU A 161 -4.71 2.63 14.18
N CYS A 162 -3.78 3.54 14.43
CA CYS A 162 -2.78 3.96 13.45
C CYS A 162 -1.60 2.97 13.44
N LEU A 163 -1.21 2.51 12.25
CA LEU A 163 -0.15 1.53 12.06
C LEU A 163 0.91 2.06 11.10
N THR A 164 2.18 1.97 11.49
CA THR A 164 3.34 2.33 10.67
C THR A 164 4.65 1.77 11.23
N ASN A 165 5.70 1.82 10.42
CA ASN A 165 7.09 1.69 10.86
C ASN A 165 7.80 3.05 11.03
N LYS A 166 7.15 4.18 10.68
CA LYS A 166 7.68 5.54 10.83
C LYS A 166 6.59 6.56 11.16
N LEU A 167 6.87 7.49 12.06
CA LEU A 167 5.96 8.56 12.51
C LEU A 167 5.61 9.64 11.46
N PHE A 168 6.18 9.60 10.27
CA PHE A 168 6.00 10.66 9.27
C PHE A 168 4.52 10.72 8.79
N LEU A 169 3.89 11.91 8.85
CA LEU A 169 2.49 12.22 8.51
C LEU A 169 1.40 11.62 9.43
N LEU A 170 1.74 10.63 10.27
CA LEU A 170 0.82 10.10 11.29
C LEU A 170 0.77 10.95 12.56
N GLY A 171 1.74 11.82 12.78
CA GLY A 171 1.70 12.80 13.87
C GLY A 171 0.54 13.78 13.72
N GLU A 172 0.27 14.23 12.51
CA GLU A 172 -0.80 15.14 12.13
C GLU A 172 -2.16 14.46 12.20
N VAL A 173 -2.24 13.20 11.76
CA VAL A 173 -3.42 12.35 11.95
C VAL A 173 -3.75 12.20 13.44
N THR A 174 -2.74 11.87 14.27
CA THR A 174 -2.92 11.70 15.71
C THR A 174 -3.34 13.01 16.37
N ALA A 175 -2.70 14.13 16.01
CA ALA A 175 -3.06 15.44 16.51
C ALA A 175 -4.48 15.86 16.10
N ALA A 176 -4.90 15.58 14.87
CA ALA A 176 -6.26 15.82 14.40
C ALA A 176 -7.29 14.94 15.12
N CYS A 177 -7.01 13.65 15.34
CA CYS A 177 -7.85 12.79 16.17
C CYS A 177 -8.01 13.36 17.59
N ALA A 178 -6.91 13.81 18.21
CA ALA A 178 -6.95 14.43 19.53
C ALA A 178 -7.79 15.71 19.55
N ARG A 179 -7.66 16.59 18.53
CA ARG A 179 -8.50 17.79 18.37
C ARG A 179 -9.98 17.47 18.19
N LEU A 180 -10.30 16.40 17.47
CA LEU A 180 -11.67 15.91 17.29
C LEU A 180 -12.23 15.21 18.53
N GLY A 181 -11.38 14.79 19.48
CA GLY A 181 -11.76 13.92 20.59
C GLY A 181 -11.98 12.45 20.16
N ALA A 182 -11.49 12.04 18.99
CA ALA A 182 -11.57 10.67 18.52
C ALA A 182 -10.49 9.80 19.21
N PRO A 183 -10.84 8.66 19.83
CA PRO A 183 -9.84 7.78 20.43
C PRO A 183 -8.89 7.26 19.36
N CYS A 184 -7.60 7.53 19.52
CA CYS A 184 -6.56 7.12 18.58
C CYS A 184 -5.44 6.42 19.35
N HIS A 185 -5.04 5.23 18.87
CA HIS A 185 -3.90 4.52 19.39
C HIS A 185 -2.88 4.29 18.27
N TYR A 186 -1.61 4.47 18.59
CA TYR A 186 -0.51 4.31 17.66
C TYR A 186 0.23 3.01 17.97
N LEU A 187 0.42 2.19 16.94
CA LEU A 187 1.19 0.96 17.01
C LEU A 187 2.40 1.04 16.08
N GLU A 188 3.59 1.06 16.68
CA GLU A 188 4.85 0.96 15.96
C GLU A 188 5.22 -0.51 15.79
N THR A 189 5.43 -0.92 14.54
CA THR A 189 5.71 -2.33 14.21
C THR A 189 7.21 -2.63 14.11
N GLY A 190 8.07 -1.63 14.33
CA GLY A 190 9.52 -1.74 14.16
C GLY A 190 9.94 -2.11 12.73
N ASP A 191 11.25 -2.26 12.52
CA ASP A 191 11.81 -2.68 11.22
C ASP A 191 11.89 -4.22 11.07
N GLU A 192 12.05 -4.97 12.18
CA GLU A 192 12.17 -6.43 12.20
C GLU A 192 11.47 -7.02 13.43
N LEU A 193 10.18 -7.36 13.31
CA LEU A 193 9.49 -8.25 14.25
C LEU A 193 9.37 -9.63 13.63
N ASP A 194 9.62 -10.67 14.42
CA ASP A 194 9.24 -12.01 14.00
C ASP A 194 7.71 -12.09 13.81
N ARG A 195 7.27 -12.92 12.87
CA ARG A 195 5.87 -12.99 12.44
C ARG A 195 4.93 -13.26 13.62
N ASP A 196 5.31 -14.14 14.53
CA ASP A 196 4.43 -14.59 15.60
C ASP A 196 4.33 -13.51 16.70
N ALA A 197 5.42 -12.81 17.00
CA ALA A 197 5.43 -11.63 17.86
C ALA A 197 4.62 -10.47 17.26
N PHE A 198 4.73 -10.21 15.95
CA PHE A 198 3.92 -9.21 15.26
C PHE A 198 2.41 -9.53 15.38
N ILE A 199 2.02 -10.78 15.10
CA ILE A 199 0.63 -11.22 15.24
C ILE A 199 0.14 -11.07 16.68
N ALA A 200 0.95 -11.48 17.67
CA ALA A 200 0.62 -11.37 19.09
C ALA A 200 0.42 -9.91 19.50
N LEU A 201 1.33 -9.02 19.09
CA LEU A 201 1.28 -7.59 19.37
C LEU A 201 0.02 -6.93 18.80
N VAL A 202 -0.29 -7.17 17.52
CA VAL A 202 -1.50 -6.63 16.89
C VAL A 202 -2.76 -7.17 17.58
N ARG A 203 -2.82 -8.48 17.89
CA ARG A 203 -3.97 -9.07 18.60
C ARG A 203 -4.15 -8.48 19.99
N GLN A 204 -3.09 -8.35 20.77
CA GLN A 204 -3.13 -7.75 22.12
C GLN A 204 -3.61 -6.30 22.06
N THR A 205 -3.09 -5.53 21.11
CA THR A 205 -3.47 -4.13 20.90
C THR A 205 -4.93 -4.00 20.49
N VAL A 206 -5.40 -4.81 19.54
CA VAL A 206 -6.81 -4.83 19.12
C VAL A 206 -7.72 -5.25 20.27
N ALA A 207 -7.33 -6.23 21.09
CA ALA A 207 -8.12 -6.67 22.24
C ALA A 207 -8.24 -5.59 23.32
N ALA A 208 -7.15 -4.89 23.62
CA ALA A 208 -7.10 -3.83 24.63
C ALA A 208 -7.80 -2.54 24.16
N PHE A 209 -7.47 -2.09 22.94
CA PHE A 209 -7.96 -0.81 22.43
C PHE A 209 -9.32 -0.91 21.73
N ARG A 210 -9.70 -2.08 21.20
CA ARG A 210 -10.95 -2.31 20.45
C ARG A 210 -11.19 -1.25 19.36
N PRO A 211 -10.27 -1.10 18.39
CA PRO A 211 -10.43 -0.14 17.29
C PRO A 211 -11.62 -0.49 16.40
N ASP A 212 -12.25 0.52 15.81
CA ASP A 212 -13.26 0.36 14.78
C ASP A 212 -12.64 0.07 13.40
N PHE A 213 -11.44 0.62 13.15
CA PHE A 213 -10.65 0.35 11.94
C PHE A 213 -9.15 0.63 12.18
N VAL A 214 -8.31 0.12 11.26
CA VAL A 214 -6.87 0.44 11.18
C VAL A 214 -6.66 1.52 10.15
N LEU A 215 -5.77 2.49 10.42
CA LEU A 215 -5.35 3.52 9.49
C LEU A 215 -3.85 3.44 9.22
N THR A 216 -3.48 3.50 7.95
CA THR A 216 -2.08 3.65 7.49
C THR A 216 -1.97 4.76 6.45
N ILE A 217 -0.78 5.37 6.36
CA ILE A 217 -0.40 6.29 5.29
C ILE A 217 0.48 5.54 4.29
N ASN A 218 0.21 5.67 2.98
CA ASN A 218 1.00 5.03 1.91
C ASN A 218 1.18 3.52 2.08
N HIS A 219 0.22 2.83 2.70
CA HIS A 219 0.33 1.41 3.03
C HIS A 219 1.53 1.05 3.93
N MET A 220 2.13 2.03 4.61
CA MET A 220 3.30 1.81 5.46
C MET A 220 2.94 0.97 6.69
N GLY A 221 3.79 0.00 6.99
CA GLY A 221 3.58 -0.98 8.05
C GLY A 221 2.64 -2.14 7.68
N VAL A 222 2.02 -2.12 6.49
CA VAL A 222 1.50 -3.35 5.88
C VAL A 222 2.70 -4.16 5.39
N ASP A 223 2.71 -5.47 5.63
CA ASP A 223 3.75 -6.36 5.12
C ASP A 223 3.47 -6.80 3.68
N ARG A 224 4.52 -7.13 2.92
CA ARG A 224 4.40 -7.45 1.49
C ARG A 224 3.74 -8.80 1.26
N GLU A 225 3.82 -9.69 2.25
CA GLU A 225 3.35 -11.07 2.24
C GLU A 225 1.87 -11.22 2.67
N GLY A 226 1.24 -10.13 3.12
CA GLY A 226 -0.17 -10.06 3.51
C GLY A 226 -0.53 -10.70 4.86
N VAL A 227 0.43 -10.88 5.76
CA VAL A 227 0.24 -11.36 7.13
C VAL A 227 -0.71 -10.45 7.90
N LEU A 228 -0.49 -9.13 7.88
CA LEU A 228 -1.35 -8.15 8.52
C LEU A 228 -2.75 -8.20 7.92
N LEU A 229 -2.87 -8.18 6.59
CA LEU A 229 -4.17 -8.20 5.92
C LEU A 229 -4.98 -9.46 6.26
N SER A 230 -4.33 -10.62 6.30
CA SER A 230 -4.93 -11.89 6.75
C SER A 230 -5.37 -11.85 8.21
N LEU A 231 -4.55 -11.25 9.08
CA LEU A 231 -4.89 -11.05 10.48
C LEU A 231 -6.10 -10.11 10.64
N LEU A 232 -6.13 -8.99 9.92
CA LEU A 232 -7.22 -8.03 9.94
C LEU A 232 -8.54 -8.64 9.45
N ASP A 233 -8.51 -9.44 8.38
CA ASP A 233 -9.70 -10.16 7.89
C ASP A 233 -10.20 -11.18 8.93
N THR A 234 -9.28 -11.91 9.59
CA THR A 234 -9.62 -12.82 10.69
C THR A 234 -10.25 -12.09 11.88
N LEU A 235 -9.82 -10.87 12.16
CA LEU A 235 -10.35 -10.02 13.24
C LEU A 235 -11.61 -9.23 12.82
N GLY A 236 -12.01 -9.30 11.55
CA GLY A 236 -13.07 -8.48 10.99
C GLY A 236 -12.84 -6.98 11.18
N LEU A 237 -11.57 -6.55 11.09
CA LEU A 237 -11.15 -5.17 11.33
C LEU A 237 -10.79 -4.50 9.99
N PRO A 238 -11.56 -3.51 9.51
CA PRO A 238 -11.30 -2.87 8.23
C PRO A 238 -10.01 -2.04 8.25
N LEU A 239 -9.41 -1.87 7.07
CA LEU A 239 -8.21 -1.08 6.85
C LEU A 239 -8.53 0.15 6.00
N ALA A 240 -8.22 1.34 6.51
CA ALA A 240 -8.09 2.56 5.74
C ALA A 240 -6.63 2.79 5.36
N SER A 241 -6.33 2.89 4.06
CA SER A 241 -4.99 3.26 3.58
C SER A 241 -5.07 4.59 2.82
N TRP A 242 -4.57 5.65 3.45
CA TRP A 242 -4.52 6.97 2.83
C TRP A 242 -3.19 7.19 2.13
N PHE A 243 -3.24 7.16 0.81
CA PHE A 243 -2.12 7.51 -0.05
C PHE A 243 -1.96 9.03 -0.10
N VAL A 244 -0.72 9.45 0.11
CA VAL A 244 -0.16 10.79 -0.13
C VAL A 244 1.05 10.71 -1.08
N ASP A 245 1.36 9.50 -1.56
CA ASP A 245 2.31 9.16 -2.63
C ASP A 245 1.81 7.97 -3.50
N SER A 246 2.33 7.77 -4.73
CA SER A 246 1.60 7.11 -5.84
C SER A 246 1.19 5.68 -5.50
N PRO A 247 -0.12 5.38 -5.44
CA PRO A 247 -0.58 4.02 -5.19
C PRO A 247 -0.08 3.07 -6.29
N GLU A 248 0.08 3.54 -7.53
CA GLU A 248 0.61 2.76 -8.65
C GLU A 248 2.10 2.41 -8.50
N LEU A 249 2.86 3.17 -7.73
CA LEU A 249 4.27 2.87 -7.42
C LEU A 249 4.44 2.06 -6.12
N ILE A 250 3.38 1.94 -5.32
CA ILE A 250 3.43 1.33 -3.98
C ILE A 250 2.71 -0.02 -3.98
N LEU A 251 1.43 -0.05 -4.37
CA LEU A 251 0.58 -1.24 -4.28
C LEU A 251 1.12 -2.49 -5.01
N PRO A 252 1.83 -2.39 -6.16
CA PRO A 252 2.37 -3.59 -6.83
C PRO A 252 3.43 -4.34 -6.01
N LEU A 253 3.96 -3.75 -4.93
CA LEU A 253 4.91 -4.40 -4.02
C LEU A 253 4.24 -5.35 -3.01
N TYR A 254 2.91 -5.42 -2.96
CA TYR A 254 2.15 -6.15 -1.94
C TYR A 254 1.30 -7.27 -2.55
N ALA A 255 1.30 -8.44 -1.92
CA ALA A 255 0.54 -9.60 -2.37
C ALA A 255 -0.06 -10.39 -1.17
N PRO A 256 -1.39 -10.29 -0.92
CA PRO A 256 -2.34 -9.37 -1.53
C PRO A 256 -2.08 -7.89 -1.16
N ALA A 257 -2.56 -6.97 -1.99
CA ALA A 257 -2.49 -5.52 -1.72
C ALA A 257 -3.74 -4.95 -1.02
N ALA A 258 -4.81 -5.74 -0.89
CA ALA A 258 -6.05 -5.35 -0.23
C ALA A 258 -6.88 -6.59 0.14
N THR A 259 -7.80 -6.40 1.09
CA THR A 259 -8.91 -7.33 1.37
C THR A 259 -10.24 -6.68 0.97
N ARG A 260 -11.35 -7.42 1.07
CA ARG A 260 -12.71 -6.87 0.88
C ARG A 260 -13.04 -5.70 1.81
N ASP A 261 -12.38 -5.63 2.97
CA ASP A 261 -12.60 -4.62 4.00
C ASP A 261 -11.50 -3.52 3.97
N THR A 262 -10.79 -3.40 2.85
CA THR A 262 -9.80 -2.35 2.64
C THR A 262 -10.40 -1.17 1.87
N VAL A 263 -10.25 0.03 2.41
CA VAL A 263 -10.65 1.30 1.79
C VAL A 263 -9.40 2.10 1.46
N LEU A 264 -9.25 2.46 0.19
CA LEU A 264 -8.16 3.30 -0.27
C LEU A 264 -8.61 4.75 -0.33
N PHE A 265 -7.81 5.65 0.22
CA PHE A 265 -7.95 7.09 0.03
C PHE A 265 -6.78 7.58 -0.80
N THR A 266 -7.01 8.36 -1.84
CA THR A 266 -5.96 8.87 -2.73
C THR A 266 -6.04 10.38 -2.83
N TRP A 267 -4.90 11.05 -2.66
CA TRP A 267 -4.82 12.50 -2.84
C TRP A 267 -4.85 12.97 -4.30
N ASP A 268 -4.69 12.05 -5.26
CA ASP A 268 -4.87 12.29 -6.69
C ASP A 268 -6.22 11.70 -7.13
N ALA A 269 -7.16 12.56 -7.54
CA ALA A 269 -8.49 12.15 -7.98
C ALA A 269 -8.46 11.23 -9.20
N ASP A 270 -7.43 11.35 -10.03
CA ASP A 270 -7.27 10.53 -11.23
C ASP A 270 -6.76 9.11 -10.92
N SER A 271 -6.36 8.83 -9.67
CA SER A 271 -6.09 7.46 -9.22
C SER A 271 -7.35 6.66 -8.95
N VAL A 272 -8.50 7.32 -8.70
CA VAL A 272 -9.72 6.64 -8.25
C VAL A 272 -10.20 5.62 -9.29
N ALA A 273 -10.46 6.05 -10.52
CA ALA A 273 -11.00 5.16 -11.55
C ALA A 273 -10.04 3.99 -11.89
N PRO A 274 -8.73 4.22 -12.12
CA PRO A 274 -7.79 3.15 -12.37
C PRO A 274 -7.67 2.12 -11.25
N LEU A 275 -7.72 2.55 -9.98
CA LEU A 275 -7.68 1.63 -8.84
C LEU A 275 -8.98 0.80 -8.74
N VAL A 276 -10.14 1.42 -8.97
CA VAL A 276 -11.40 0.66 -9.05
C VAL A 276 -11.34 -0.38 -10.18
N THR A 277 -10.84 0.00 -11.36
CA THR A 277 -10.63 -0.94 -12.48
C THR A 277 -9.62 -2.04 -12.14
N ALA A 278 -8.63 -1.77 -11.29
CA ALA A 278 -7.67 -2.76 -10.80
C ALA A 278 -8.28 -3.74 -9.76
N GLY A 279 -9.55 -3.55 -9.38
CA GLY A 279 -10.28 -4.45 -8.48
C GLY A 279 -10.21 -4.07 -7.00
N PHE A 280 -9.77 -2.85 -6.66
CA PHE A 280 -9.84 -2.36 -5.28
C PHE A 280 -11.28 -2.04 -4.90
N PRO A 281 -11.79 -2.55 -3.75
CA PRO A 281 -13.24 -2.60 -3.49
C PRO A 281 -13.84 -1.25 -3.13
N GLN A 282 -13.07 -0.37 -2.49
CA GLN A 282 -13.50 0.96 -2.07
C GLN A 282 -12.34 1.94 -2.28
N VAL A 283 -12.53 2.93 -3.14
CA VAL A 283 -11.51 3.94 -3.47
C VAL A 283 -12.14 5.32 -3.45
N HIS A 284 -11.58 6.21 -2.62
CA HIS A 284 -12.10 7.56 -2.42
C HIS A 284 -11.00 8.59 -2.65
N TYR A 285 -11.39 9.74 -3.20
CA TYR A 285 -10.52 10.90 -3.25
C TYR A 285 -10.45 11.54 -1.86
N LEU A 286 -9.25 11.79 -1.35
CA LEU A 286 -9.01 12.53 -0.12
C LEU A 286 -7.73 13.35 -0.27
N PRO A 287 -7.83 14.67 -0.53
CA PRO A 287 -6.67 15.50 -0.83
C PRO A 287 -5.74 15.64 0.37
N LEU A 288 -4.51 16.10 0.12
CA LEU A 288 -3.57 16.48 1.17
C LEU A 288 -4.15 17.60 2.07
N ALA A 289 -3.46 17.88 3.16
CA ALA A 289 -3.84 18.88 4.15
C ALA A 289 -2.61 19.45 4.86
N ALA A 290 -2.82 20.53 5.62
CA ALA A 290 -1.81 21.05 6.55
C ALA A 290 -2.30 20.89 7.99
N ASP A 291 -1.37 20.64 8.93
CA ASP A 291 -1.66 20.77 10.36
C ASP A 291 -1.57 22.24 10.74
N GLU A 292 -2.73 22.85 11.00
CA GLU A 292 -2.94 24.25 11.31
C GLU A 292 -2.26 24.70 12.61
N THR A 293 -1.75 23.76 13.41
CA THR A 293 -0.97 24.06 14.62
C THR A 293 0.53 24.01 14.40
N ARG A 294 0.99 23.31 13.35
CA ARG A 294 2.41 23.15 12.99
C ARG A 294 2.81 24.17 11.93
N PHE A 295 2.03 24.25 10.87
CA PHE A 295 2.14 25.26 9.82
C PHE A 295 1.12 26.35 10.11
N CYS A 296 1.60 27.42 10.73
CA CYS A 296 0.80 28.56 11.12
C CYS A 296 1.69 29.82 11.11
N PRO A 297 1.11 31.02 11.10
CA PRO A 297 1.87 32.25 11.31
C PRO A 297 2.61 32.21 12.65
N ARG A 298 3.95 32.17 12.61
CA ARG A 298 4.83 32.15 13.79
C ARG A 298 5.43 33.54 14.09
N PRO A 299 6.03 33.75 15.28
CA PRO A 299 6.71 35.01 15.60
C PRO A 299 7.73 35.40 14.53
N ARG A 300 7.81 36.69 14.21
CA ARG A 300 8.70 37.19 13.16
C ARG A 300 10.17 36.96 13.53
N LEU A 301 10.91 36.29 12.65
CA LEU A 301 12.36 36.19 12.73
C LEU A 301 13.05 37.51 12.37
N ALA A 302 14.34 37.62 12.73
CA ALA A 302 15.15 38.82 12.58
C ALA A 302 15.09 39.41 11.15
N PRO A 303 15.14 40.75 10.99
CA PRO A 303 15.10 41.40 9.68
C PRO A 303 16.25 41.00 8.73
N ASP A 304 17.38 40.56 9.27
CA ASP A 304 18.59 40.13 8.55
C ASP A 304 18.74 38.61 8.46
N HIS A 305 17.67 37.85 8.80
CA HIS A 305 17.73 36.38 8.80
C HIS A 305 18.19 35.82 7.44
N PRO A 306 19.14 34.86 7.42
CA PRO A 306 19.80 34.41 6.18
C PRO A 306 18.84 33.72 5.19
N TRP A 307 17.66 33.28 5.63
CA TRP A 307 16.65 32.66 4.75
C TRP A 307 15.82 33.66 3.95
N ARG A 308 15.86 34.96 4.27
CA ARG A 308 15.08 35.96 3.53
C ARG A 308 15.44 35.97 2.06
N ALA A 309 14.42 35.95 1.20
CA ALA A 309 14.58 35.88 -0.23
C ALA A 309 13.45 36.61 -0.96
N ARG A 310 13.74 37.20 -2.12
CA ARG A 310 12.69 37.71 -3.01
C ARG A 310 11.88 36.55 -3.59
N VAL A 311 12.58 35.51 -4.04
CA VAL A 311 12.00 34.28 -4.54
C VAL A 311 12.70 33.10 -3.86
N SER A 312 11.94 32.11 -3.42
CA SER A 312 12.50 30.85 -2.94
C SER A 312 11.82 29.66 -3.57
N PHE A 313 12.57 28.58 -3.74
CA PHE A 313 12.04 27.28 -4.12
C PHE A 313 12.45 26.23 -3.08
N VAL A 314 11.50 25.43 -2.61
CA VAL A 314 11.74 24.33 -1.67
C VAL A 314 11.44 22.99 -2.36
N GLY A 315 12.48 22.19 -2.58
CA GLY A 315 12.29 20.85 -3.12
C GLY A 315 13.57 20.13 -3.53
N ASN A 316 13.46 18.82 -3.66
CA ASN A 316 14.55 17.99 -4.17
C ASN A 316 14.76 18.26 -5.68
N SER A 317 16.03 18.41 -6.08
CA SER A 317 16.49 18.52 -7.46
C SER A 317 16.18 17.26 -8.27
N MET A 318 16.00 16.13 -7.60
CA MET A 318 15.90 14.77 -8.15
C MET A 318 17.18 14.24 -8.81
N TRP A 319 18.26 15.01 -8.88
CA TRP A 319 19.49 14.64 -9.57
C TRP A 319 20.06 13.28 -9.10
N ARG A 320 20.47 13.20 -7.83
CA ARG A 320 21.07 11.98 -7.26
C ARG A 320 20.06 10.82 -7.18
N LYS A 321 18.82 11.14 -6.83
CA LYS A 321 17.73 10.16 -6.66
C LYS A 321 17.39 9.46 -7.97
N THR A 322 17.32 10.19 -9.08
CA THR A 322 17.13 9.63 -10.42
C THR A 322 18.24 8.65 -10.78
N GLY A 323 19.51 9.05 -10.60
CA GLY A 323 20.66 8.19 -10.90
C GLY A 323 20.65 6.88 -10.09
N LEU A 324 20.35 6.95 -8.79
CA LEU A 324 20.24 5.77 -7.94
C LEU A 324 19.10 4.83 -8.36
N ARG A 325 17.95 5.37 -8.76
CA ARG A 325 16.82 4.54 -9.24
C ARG A 325 17.08 3.92 -10.60
N LEU A 326 17.73 4.65 -11.51
CA LEU A 326 18.12 4.12 -12.81
C LEU A 326 19.14 2.98 -12.64
N ALA A 327 20.12 3.14 -11.75
CA ALA A 327 21.07 2.10 -11.40
C ALA A 327 20.38 0.87 -10.79
N ALA A 328 19.44 1.06 -9.86
CA ALA A 328 18.67 -0.02 -9.24
C ALA A 328 17.79 -0.79 -10.24
N ALA A 329 17.31 -0.12 -11.29
CA ALA A 329 16.58 -0.78 -12.37
C ALA A 329 17.49 -1.69 -13.22
N ALA A 330 18.77 -1.32 -13.33
CA ALA A 330 19.77 -1.96 -14.20
C ALA A 330 19.20 -2.22 -15.62
N PRO A 331 18.76 -1.17 -16.35
CA PRO A 331 18.08 -1.34 -17.62
C PRO A 331 18.99 -1.95 -18.70
N PRO A 332 18.46 -2.78 -19.62
CA PRO A 332 19.19 -3.20 -20.81
C PRO A 332 19.51 -1.98 -21.70
N PRO A 333 20.50 -2.09 -22.62
CA PRO A 333 20.96 -0.97 -23.45
C PRO A 333 19.83 -0.22 -24.15
N VAL A 334 18.85 -0.93 -24.73
CA VAL A 334 17.69 -0.33 -25.41
C VAL A 334 16.89 0.63 -24.53
N LEU A 335 16.74 0.32 -23.24
CA LEU A 335 16.04 1.20 -22.29
C LEU A 335 16.97 2.30 -21.77
N ALA A 336 18.24 2.00 -21.52
CA ALA A 336 19.22 2.98 -21.07
C ALA A 336 19.41 4.10 -22.11
N GLU A 337 19.52 3.75 -23.38
CA GLU A 337 19.67 4.69 -24.50
C GLU A 337 18.39 5.52 -24.72
N ALA A 338 17.21 4.90 -24.59
CA ALA A 338 15.94 5.59 -24.75
C ALA A 338 15.56 6.48 -23.56
N PHE A 339 16.21 6.32 -22.40
CA PHE A 339 15.81 6.93 -21.13
C PHE A 339 15.62 8.46 -21.19
N PRO A 340 16.53 9.26 -21.77
CA PRO A 340 16.34 10.72 -21.85
C PRO A 340 15.09 11.12 -22.65
N ALA A 341 14.93 10.56 -23.85
CA ALA A 341 13.78 10.85 -24.72
C ALA A 341 12.46 10.30 -24.13
N LEU A 342 12.54 9.18 -23.41
CA LEU A 342 11.40 8.63 -22.68
C LEU A 342 10.96 9.55 -21.54
N ALA A 343 11.90 10.15 -20.80
CA ALA A 343 11.59 11.12 -19.76
C ALA A 343 10.95 12.40 -20.34
N ASP A 344 11.44 12.92 -21.46
CA ASP A 344 10.84 14.09 -22.11
C ASP A 344 9.41 13.79 -22.59
N SER A 345 9.24 12.70 -23.34
CA SER A 345 7.93 12.30 -23.85
C SER A 345 6.93 11.93 -22.75
N PHE A 346 7.38 11.26 -21.68
CA PHE A 346 6.54 11.00 -20.50
C PHE A 346 6.16 12.30 -19.81
N GLY A 347 7.09 13.24 -19.69
CA GLY A 347 6.83 14.55 -19.08
C GLY A 347 5.71 15.30 -19.78
N ALA A 348 5.74 15.31 -21.12
CA ALA A 348 4.74 15.95 -21.98
C ALA A 348 3.40 15.18 -22.09
N SER A 349 3.37 13.90 -21.74
CA SER A 349 2.15 13.09 -21.88
C SER A 349 1.20 13.21 -20.69
N ARG A 350 -0.06 12.82 -20.92
CA ARG A 350 -1.11 12.71 -19.89
C ARG A 350 -1.11 11.35 -19.18
N CYS A 351 -0.25 10.42 -19.60
CA CYS A 351 -0.15 9.08 -19.02
C CYS A 351 0.21 9.17 -17.54
N ARG A 352 -0.47 8.38 -16.70
CA ARG A 352 -0.21 8.37 -15.25
C ARG A 352 0.94 7.44 -14.87
N THR A 353 1.12 6.37 -15.64
CA THR A 353 2.19 5.39 -15.42
C THR A 353 3.13 5.33 -16.61
N VAL A 354 4.40 5.03 -16.36
CA VAL A 354 5.40 4.85 -17.41
C VAL A 354 5.03 3.66 -18.29
N ARG A 355 4.47 2.58 -17.73
CA ARG A 355 3.99 1.43 -18.50
C ARG A 355 2.90 1.81 -19.49
N GLN A 356 1.93 2.63 -19.07
CA GLN A 356 0.89 3.16 -19.97
C GLN A 356 1.51 3.99 -21.09
N HIS A 357 2.43 4.91 -20.75
CA HIS A 357 3.12 5.74 -21.73
C HIS A 357 3.93 4.91 -22.75
N LEU A 358 4.62 3.87 -22.29
CA LEU A 358 5.30 2.93 -23.18
C LEU A 358 4.31 2.26 -24.13
N ALA A 359 3.19 1.74 -23.62
CA ALA A 359 2.19 1.09 -24.47
C ALA A 359 1.58 2.02 -25.52
N GLU A 360 1.33 3.29 -25.19
CA GLU A 360 0.67 4.25 -26.08
C GLU A 360 1.64 4.93 -27.06
N ALA A 361 2.81 5.35 -26.59
CA ALA A 361 3.70 6.22 -27.34
C ALA A 361 4.99 5.55 -27.80
N ARG A 362 5.45 4.50 -27.11
CA ARG A 362 6.74 3.82 -27.36
C ARG A 362 6.60 2.29 -27.24
N PRO A 363 5.65 1.65 -27.97
CA PRO A 363 5.32 0.25 -27.77
C PRO A 363 6.50 -0.69 -28.06
N GLU A 364 7.47 -0.25 -28.86
CA GLU A 364 8.71 -0.98 -29.14
C GLU A 364 9.60 -1.18 -27.91
N LEU A 365 9.45 -0.34 -26.88
CA LEU A 365 10.21 -0.44 -25.62
C LEU A 365 9.50 -1.27 -24.54
N LEU A 366 8.20 -1.53 -24.70
CA LEU A 366 7.40 -2.21 -23.69
C LEU A 366 7.91 -3.64 -23.38
N PRO A 367 8.27 -4.49 -24.37
CA PRO A 367 8.81 -5.81 -24.09
C PRO A 367 10.10 -5.78 -23.27
N ALA A 368 10.97 -4.79 -23.52
CA ALA A 368 12.20 -4.62 -22.76
C ALA A 368 11.93 -4.18 -21.31
N TYR A 369 10.91 -3.35 -21.09
CA TYR A 369 10.47 -2.93 -19.75
C TYR A 369 9.86 -4.09 -18.97
N GLU A 370 8.95 -4.85 -19.58
CA GLU A 370 8.33 -6.02 -18.94
C GLU A 370 9.38 -7.11 -18.67
N GLY A 371 10.41 -7.20 -19.53
CA GLY A 371 11.56 -8.09 -19.39
C GLY A 371 12.59 -7.74 -18.30
N LEU A 372 12.38 -6.68 -17.50
CA LEU A 372 13.28 -6.31 -16.38
C LEU A 372 13.31 -7.34 -15.23
N GLY A 373 12.49 -8.39 -15.28
CA GLY A 373 12.63 -9.60 -14.46
C GLY A 373 12.08 -9.54 -13.03
N SER A 374 11.93 -8.36 -12.41
CA SER A 374 11.24 -8.21 -11.13
C SER A 374 10.40 -6.93 -11.08
N ILE A 375 9.37 -6.91 -10.23
CA ILE A 375 8.51 -5.73 -10.06
C ILE A 375 9.30 -4.55 -9.49
N GLU A 376 10.27 -4.79 -8.60
CA GLU A 376 11.13 -3.76 -8.03
C GLU A 376 11.99 -3.08 -9.10
N ARG A 377 12.53 -3.86 -10.06
CA ARG A 377 13.31 -3.29 -11.17
C ARG A 377 12.43 -2.49 -12.12
N GLN A 378 11.24 -2.98 -12.42
CA GLN A 378 10.26 -2.25 -13.24
C GLN A 378 9.85 -0.92 -12.57
N LEU A 379 9.49 -0.96 -11.29
CA LEU A 379 9.14 0.22 -10.51
C LEU A 379 10.33 1.17 -10.33
N ALA A 380 11.55 0.67 -10.17
CA ALA A 380 12.75 1.50 -10.13
C ALA A 380 12.96 2.25 -11.45
N TYR A 381 12.77 1.57 -12.60
CA TYR A 381 12.87 2.20 -13.91
C TYR A 381 11.77 3.25 -14.12
N ALA A 382 10.53 2.90 -13.81
CA ALA A 382 9.39 3.82 -13.91
C ALA A 382 9.60 5.07 -13.03
N THR A 383 10.06 4.87 -11.79
CA THR A 383 10.39 5.97 -10.86
C THR A 383 11.52 6.85 -11.42
N ALA A 384 12.57 6.25 -12.01
CA ALA A 384 13.66 6.99 -12.61
C ALA A 384 13.18 7.87 -13.77
N VAL A 385 12.30 7.36 -14.64
CA VAL A 385 11.72 8.13 -15.75
C VAL A 385 10.91 9.31 -15.19
N ILE A 386 10.01 9.07 -14.23
CA ILE A 386 9.18 10.11 -13.60
C ILE A 386 10.04 11.21 -12.95
N TRP A 387 11.10 10.81 -12.24
CA TRP A 387 11.99 11.74 -11.55
C TRP A 387 12.90 12.50 -12.52
N GLU A 388 13.33 11.90 -13.63
CA GLU A 388 14.03 12.61 -14.69
C GLU A 388 13.13 13.65 -15.37
N SER A 389 11.88 13.29 -15.70
CA SER A 389 10.91 14.26 -16.21
C SER A 389 10.69 15.41 -15.23
N THR A 390 10.56 15.09 -13.94
CA THR A 390 10.40 16.09 -12.87
C THR A 390 11.64 16.99 -12.75
N ARG A 391 12.85 16.41 -12.80
CA ARG A 391 14.12 17.14 -12.72
C ARG A 391 14.21 18.18 -13.83
N ARG A 392 13.94 17.76 -15.07
CA ARG A 392 13.98 18.63 -16.26
C ARG A 392 12.94 19.75 -16.19
N TYR A 393 11.70 19.40 -15.85
CA TYR A 393 10.63 20.38 -15.69
C TYR A 393 10.93 21.41 -14.60
N ARG A 394 11.41 20.96 -13.45
CA ARG A 394 11.80 21.85 -12.36
C ARG A 394 12.97 22.75 -12.73
N ALA A 395 13.99 22.20 -13.39
CA ALA A 395 15.12 23.00 -13.87
C ALA A 395 14.65 24.10 -14.83
N ALA A 396 13.76 23.75 -15.77
CA ALA A 396 13.17 24.70 -16.72
C ALA A 396 12.31 25.78 -16.02
N CYS A 397 11.56 25.43 -14.98
CA CYS A 397 10.75 26.40 -14.24
C CYS A 397 11.62 27.31 -13.35
N VAL A 398 12.56 26.72 -12.61
CA VAL A 398 13.42 27.45 -11.66
C VAL A 398 14.40 28.37 -12.40
N SER A 399 14.89 27.98 -13.59
CA SER A 399 15.77 28.84 -14.39
C SER A 399 15.13 30.19 -14.71
N ARG A 400 13.80 30.23 -14.89
CA ARG A 400 13.04 31.46 -15.12
C ARG A 400 13.01 32.39 -13.91
N THR A 401 13.41 31.92 -12.73
CA THR A 401 13.47 32.73 -11.50
C THR A 401 14.87 33.29 -11.21
N LEU A 402 15.91 32.83 -11.93
CA LEU A 402 17.31 33.25 -11.73
C LEU A 402 17.56 34.76 -11.78
N PRO A 403 16.87 35.58 -12.61
CA PRO A 403 17.04 37.04 -12.60
C PRO A 403 16.77 37.70 -11.23
N TRP A 404 16.10 36.99 -10.31
CA TRP A 404 15.79 37.47 -8.96
C TRP A 404 16.63 36.82 -7.85
N HIS A 405 17.73 36.16 -8.21
CA HIS A 405 18.66 35.51 -7.27
C HIS A 405 17.94 34.59 -6.25
N PRO A 406 17.17 33.58 -6.73
CA PRO A 406 16.30 32.80 -5.88
C PRO A 406 17.11 31.98 -4.86
N SER A 407 16.52 31.75 -3.69
CA SER A 407 17.04 30.78 -2.74
C SER A 407 16.48 29.39 -3.03
N LEU A 408 17.36 28.45 -3.39
CA LEU A 408 17.01 27.07 -3.68
C LEU A 408 17.34 26.20 -2.46
N VAL A 409 16.28 25.76 -1.78
CA VAL A 409 16.34 24.89 -0.60
C VAL A 409 16.15 23.44 -1.05
N GLY A 410 17.12 22.58 -0.76
CA GLY A 410 17.01 21.16 -1.08
C GLY A 410 18.32 20.40 -1.00
N ASP A 411 18.42 19.34 -1.80
CA ASP A 411 19.62 18.52 -1.88
C ASP A 411 20.73 19.18 -2.72
N PRO A 412 22.00 18.75 -2.56
CA PRO A 412 23.14 19.30 -3.29
C PRO A 412 23.03 19.23 -4.82
N GLY A 413 22.14 18.42 -5.39
CA GLY A 413 21.96 18.30 -6.84
C GLY A 413 21.49 19.59 -7.54
N TRP A 414 21.03 20.59 -6.79
CA TRP A 414 20.82 21.94 -7.34
C TRP A 414 22.12 22.58 -7.86
N ARG A 415 23.27 22.27 -7.23
CA ARG A 415 24.58 22.76 -7.68
C ARG A 415 24.98 22.17 -9.03
N GLU A 416 24.65 20.91 -9.26
CA GLU A 416 24.86 20.25 -10.56
C GLU A 416 23.92 20.82 -11.62
N THR A 417 22.66 21.07 -11.24
CA THR A 417 21.63 21.59 -12.16
C THR A 417 21.97 22.98 -12.68
N PHE A 418 22.58 23.84 -11.86
CA PHE A 418 22.89 25.23 -12.18
C PHE A 418 24.38 25.58 -11.99
N ALA A 419 25.28 24.64 -12.29
CA ALA A 419 26.73 24.80 -12.11
C ALA A 419 27.30 26.00 -12.90
N GLY A 420 26.71 26.32 -14.05
CA GLY A 420 27.13 27.43 -14.92
C GLY A 420 26.56 28.81 -14.57
N GLU A 421 25.65 28.90 -13.59
CA GLU A 421 24.87 30.12 -13.32
C GLU A 421 25.53 31.07 -12.30
N GLY A 422 26.72 30.73 -11.79
CA GLY A 422 27.52 31.59 -10.91
C GLY A 422 26.74 32.04 -9.65
N THR A 423 26.57 33.36 -9.50
CA THR A 423 25.90 34.01 -8.35
C THR A 423 24.42 34.34 -8.61
N ALA A 424 23.84 33.83 -9.71
CA ALA A 424 22.44 34.07 -10.06
C ALA A 424 21.43 33.35 -9.14
N TRP A 425 21.89 32.65 -8.10
CA TRP A 425 21.04 31.97 -7.12
C TRP A 425 21.81 31.68 -5.82
N ARG A 426 21.08 31.30 -4.77
CA ARG A 426 21.66 30.91 -3.47
C ARG A 426 21.22 29.50 -3.08
N TYR A 427 22.19 28.63 -2.82
CA TYR A 427 21.93 27.30 -2.26
C TYR A 427 21.65 27.38 -0.75
N LEU A 428 20.61 26.69 -0.31
CA LEU A 428 20.35 26.39 1.09
C LEU A 428 20.16 24.87 1.25
N PRO A 429 20.73 24.26 2.30
CA PRO A 429 20.52 22.84 2.57
C PRO A 429 19.05 22.55 2.90
N GLU A 430 18.67 21.27 2.83
CA GLU A 430 17.34 20.81 3.19
C GLU A 430 16.94 21.26 4.60
N LEU A 431 15.72 21.77 4.72
CA LEU A 431 15.15 22.28 5.96
C LEU A 431 14.24 21.22 6.59
N ALA A 432 14.29 21.10 7.91
CA ALA A 432 13.41 20.24 8.69
C ALA A 432 11.95 20.65 8.47
N TYR A 433 11.14 19.67 8.06
CA TYR A 433 9.77 19.91 7.61
C TYR A 433 8.90 20.59 8.67
N TYR A 434 8.94 20.13 9.93
CA TYR A 434 8.08 20.66 11.00
C TYR A 434 8.65 21.89 11.70
N ASP A 435 9.98 21.95 11.85
CA ASP A 435 10.61 22.92 12.72
C ASP A 435 11.06 24.17 11.96
N GLN A 436 11.43 24.03 10.69
CA GLN A 436 12.08 25.11 9.93
C GLN A 436 11.21 25.64 8.78
N LEU A 437 10.49 24.78 8.05
CA LEU A 437 9.68 25.26 6.92
C LEU A 437 8.58 26.26 7.29
N PRO A 438 7.84 26.10 8.41
CA PRO A 438 6.83 27.08 8.80
C PRO A 438 7.40 28.49 9.05
N ASP A 439 8.64 28.55 9.54
CA ASP A 439 9.37 29.81 9.74
C ASP A 439 10.02 30.33 8.45
N PHE A 440 10.33 29.44 7.50
CA PHE A 440 10.93 29.79 6.22
C PHE A 440 9.93 30.45 5.26
N TYR A 441 8.74 29.87 5.07
CA TYR A 441 7.79 30.36 4.05
C TYR A 441 7.43 31.86 4.19
N PRO A 442 7.22 32.43 5.40
CA PRO A 442 6.96 33.86 5.57
C PRO A 442 8.16 34.78 5.28
N LEU A 443 9.37 34.25 5.16
CA LEU A 443 10.59 35.04 4.86
C LEU A 443 10.80 35.26 3.37
N SER A 444 10.03 34.59 2.52
CA SER A 444 10.07 34.75 1.08
C SER A 444 8.94 35.66 0.59
N GLU A 445 9.27 36.64 -0.25
CA GLU A 445 8.21 37.45 -0.88
C GLU A 445 7.36 36.61 -1.85
N ILE A 446 7.99 35.67 -2.56
CA ILE A 446 7.34 34.67 -3.40
C ILE A 446 7.88 33.28 -3.06
N ASN A 447 6.99 32.41 -2.58
CA ASN A 447 7.26 30.97 -2.51
C ASN A 447 6.93 30.37 -3.86
N PHE A 448 7.96 30.08 -4.66
CA PHE A 448 7.83 29.48 -5.97
C PHE A 448 7.73 27.96 -5.87
N ASN A 449 6.76 27.36 -6.56
CA ASN A 449 6.51 25.93 -6.55
C ASN A 449 6.37 25.37 -7.96
N ALA A 450 6.94 24.18 -8.17
CA ALA A 450 6.80 23.40 -9.38
C ALA A 450 6.51 21.94 -9.01
N THR A 451 5.29 21.50 -9.28
CA THR A 451 4.76 20.19 -8.90
C THR A 451 5.50 19.07 -9.63
N SER A 452 5.73 17.93 -8.96
CA SER A 452 6.35 16.77 -9.61
C SER A 452 5.47 16.24 -10.75
N LEU A 453 6.09 15.80 -11.84
CA LEU A 453 5.36 15.22 -12.99
C LEU A 453 4.84 13.81 -12.72
N GLN A 454 5.07 13.26 -11.53
CA GLN A 454 4.29 12.13 -11.01
C GLN A 454 2.80 12.48 -10.88
N MET A 455 2.49 13.74 -10.56
CA MET A 455 1.15 14.18 -10.17
C MET A 455 0.45 14.87 -11.33
N LYS A 456 0.12 14.18 -12.42
CA LYS A 456 -0.31 14.82 -13.70
C LYS A 456 -1.42 15.88 -13.58
N GLY A 457 -2.29 15.76 -12.58
CA GLY A 457 -3.31 16.77 -12.30
C GLY A 457 -3.48 17.18 -10.85
N ALA A 458 -2.89 16.44 -9.92
CA ALA A 458 -2.90 16.78 -8.50
C ALA A 458 -1.84 17.84 -8.17
N VAL A 459 -1.94 18.41 -6.97
CA VAL A 459 -1.01 19.41 -6.41
C VAL A 459 -0.14 18.79 -5.32
N ASN A 460 1.05 19.34 -5.08
CA ASN A 460 1.94 18.89 -4.01
C ASN A 460 1.65 19.56 -2.66
N GLN A 461 2.32 19.08 -1.61
CA GLN A 461 2.17 19.55 -0.23
C GLN A 461 2.42 21.07 -0.07
N ARG A 462 3.24 21.70 -0.91
CA ARG A 462 3.53 23.15 -0.84
C ARG A 462 2.29 24.01 -1.07
N VAL A 463 1.33 23.50 -1.82
CA VAL A 463 0.03 24.15 -2.06
C VAL A 463 -0.81 24.25 -0.78
N PHE A 464 -0.48 23.47 0.26
CA PHE A 464 -1.11 23.54 1.57
C PHE A 464 -0.22 24.25 2.60
N ASP A 465 1.07 23.91 2.65
CA ASP A 465 1.98 24.43 3.68
C ASP A 465 2.17 25.96 3.60
N ALA A 466 2.37 26.52 2.41
CA ALA A 466 2.63 27.96 2.26
C ALA A 466 1.40 28.80 2.63
N PRO A 467 0.17 28.49 2.15
CA PRO A 467 -1.04 29.15 2.62
C PRO A 467 -1.29 28.98 4.13
N ALA A 468 -0.92 27.84 4.74
CA ALA A 468 -1.02 27.63 6.19
C ALA A 468 -0.16 28.59 7.00
N CYS A 469 0.98 28.99 6.45
CA CYS A 469 1.85 30.01 7.05
C CYS A 469 1.44 31.45 6.67
N ARG A 470 0.30 31.63 5.97
CA ARG A 470 -0.14 32.90 5.36
C ARG A 470 0.93 33.50 4.44
N ALA A 471 1.65 32.65 3.73
CA ALA A 471 2.69 33.06 2.80
C ALA A 471 2.17 33.07 1.37
N PHE A 472 2.68 33.99 0.54
CA PHE A 472 2.31 34.06 -0.87
C PHE A 472 2.94 32.92 -1.66
N LEU A 473 2.13 32.22 -2.46
CA LEU A 473 2.51 31.06 -3.26
C LEU A 473 2.25 31.34 -4.75
N LEU A 474 3.27 31.11 -5.57
CA LEU A 474 3.18 31.03 -7.03
C LEU A 474 3.49 29.59 -7.46
N THR A 475 2.52 28.90 -8.07
CA THR A 475 2.62 27.46 -8.40
C THR A 475 2.18 27.17 -9.83
N ASP A 476 2.56 26.02 -10.37
CA ASP A 476 2.05 25.56 -11.66
C ASP A 476 0.54 25.27 -11.62
N ALA A 477 -0.14 25.57 -12.72
CA ALA A 477 -1.55 25.25 -12.91
C ALA A 477 -1.73 23.73 -12.97
N ARG A 478 -2.65 23.21 -12.16
CA ARG A 478 -3.02 21.80 -12.11
C ARG A 478 -4.53 21.67 -12.22
N ARG A 479 -5.01 20.67 -12.97
CA ARG A 479 -6.46 20.50 -13.22
C ARG A 479 -7.29 20.33 -11.93
N GLN A 480 -6.68 19.83 -10.85
CA GLN A 480 -7.36 19.65 -9.57
C GLN A 480 -7.25 20.89 -8.66
N MET A 481 -6.55 21.96 -9.07
CA MET A 481 -6.37 23.17 -8.28
C MET A 481 -7.70 23.82 -7.92
N GLU A 482 -8.62 23.97 -8.89
CA GLU A 482 -9.91 24.63 -8.69
C GLU A 482 -10.83 23.91 -7.69
N ARG A 483 -10.56 22.63 -7.40
CA ARG A 483 -11.27 21.89 -6.34
C ARG A 483 -10.78 22.26 -4.94
N LEU A 484 -9.59 22.84 -4.86
CA LEU A 484 -8.89 23.16 -3.62
C LEU A 484 -8.94 24.66 -3.36
N PHE A 485 -8.41 25.46 -4.28
CA PHE A 485 -8.31 26.91 -4.17
C PHE A 485 -8.80 27.59 -5.45
N GLU A 486 -9.26 28.84 -5.34
CA GLU A 486 -9.62 29.69 -6.49
C GLU A 486 -8.37 30.36 -7.09
N PRO A 487 -7.92 29.96 -8.30
CA PRO A 487 -6.74 30.56 -8.94
C PRO A 487 -6.95 32.05 -9.21
N GLY A 488 -5.92 32.87 -8.97
CA GLY A 488 -5.97 34.32 -9.15
C GLY A 488 -6.60 35.08 -7.97
N ARG A 489 -7.26 34.39 -7.02
CA ARG A 489 -7.77 34.98 -5.77
C ARG A 489 -7.10 34.45 -4.52
N GLU A 490 -6.94 33.13 -4.43
CA GLU A 490 -6.44 32.43 -3.24
C GLU A 490 -5.03 31.87 -3.45
N VAL A 491 -4.64 31.65 -4.71
CA VAL A 491 -3.32 31.16 -5.12
C VAL A 491 -2.94 31.73 -6.48
N ALA A 492 -1.67 32.08 -6.68
CA ALA A 492 -1.18 32.52 -7.98
C ALA A 492 -0.72 31.29 -8.78
N VAL A 493 -1.14 31.23 -10.05
CA VAL A 493 -0.82 30.10 -10.94
C VAL A 493 -0.13 30.56 -12.22
N TYR A 494 0.77 29.73 -12.74
CA TYR A 494 1.32 29.85 -14.09
C TYR A 494 0.95 28.59 -14.90
N ASN A 495 0.57 28.75 -16.16
CA ASN A 495 0.19 27.65 -17.05
C ASN A 495 1.39 27.09 -17.81
N ASP A 496 2.33 27.97 -18.16
CA ASP A 496 3.52 27.65 -18.94
C ASP A 496 4.76 28.25 -18.28
N PRO A 497 5.93 27.59 -18.34
CA PRO A 497 7.18 28.15 -17.82
C PRO A 497 7.53 29.55 -18.34
N GLU A 498 7.13 29.92 -19.57
CA GLU A 498 7.40 31.25 -20.12
C GLU A 498 6.67 32.38 -19.35
N GLU A 499 5.54 32.09 -18.69
CA GLU A 499 4.80 33.10 -17.90
C GLU A 499 5.49 33.43 -16.56
N ILE A 500 6.44 32.60 -16.11
CA ILE A 500 7.02 32.71 -14.77
C ILE A 500 7.70 34.07 -14.57
N GLY A 501 8.46 34.55 -15.56
CA GLY A 501 9.20 35.81 -15.44
C GLY A 501 8.28 37.02 -15.25
N ASP A 502 7.19 37.07 -16.03
CA ASP A 502 6.19 38.14 -15.97
C ASP A 502 5.43 38.11 -14.65
N LEU A 503 5.02 36.91 -14.19
CA LEU A 503 4.31 36.75 -12.94
C LEU A 503 5.18 37.09 -11.73
N VAL A 504 6.45 36.66 -11.71
CA VAL A 504 7.40 37.04 -10.66
C VAL A 504 7.59 38.56 -10.63
N SER A 505 7.81 39.20 -11.79
CA SER A 505 7.93 40.66 -11.90
C SER A 505 6.70 41.38 -11.35
N ARG A 506 5.52 40.97 -11.82
CA ARG A 506 4.22 41.53 -11.43
C ARG A 506 4.01 41.41 -9.92
N TYR A 507 4.16 40.21 -9.38
CA TYR A 507 3.87 40.00 -7.98
C TYR A 507 4.90 40.65 -7.08
N LEU A 508 6.19 40.69 -7.42
CA LEU A 508 7.20 41.44 -6.66
C LEU A 508 6.89 42.94 -6.61
N ALA A 509 6.36 43.52 -7.68
CA ALA A 509 5.97 44.93 -7.76
C ALA A 509 4.68 45.28 -6.99
N ASP A 510 3.84 44.30 -6.64
CA ASP A 510 2.57 44.51 -5.93
C ASP A 510 2.49 43.72 -4.60
N PRO A 511 3.14 44.21 -3.52
CA PRO A 511 3.05 43.60 -2.20
C PRO A 511 1.62 43.50 -1.66
N ALA A 512 0.75 44.44 -2.03
CA ALA A 512 -0.63 44.47 -1.56
C ALA A 512 -1.45 43.33 -2.18
N ALA A 513 -1.26 43.03 -3.46
CA ALA A 513 -1.85 41.85 -4.09
C ALA A 513 -1.35 40.55 -3.45
N ARG A 514 -0.05 40.45 -3.16
CA ARG A 514 0.52 39.27 -2.49
C ARG A 514 -0.13 39.02 -1.13
N GLU A 515 -0.25 40.06 -0.29
CA GLU A 515 -0.88 39.93 1.03
C GLU A 515 -2.38 39.58 0.93
N ARG A 516 -3.13 40.22 0.02
CA ARG A 516 -4.56 39.89 -0.18
C ARG A 516 -4.76 38.43 -0.55
N MET A 517 -3.94 37.92 -1.47
CA MET A 517 -4.01 36.54 -1.94
C MET A 517 -3.57 35.55 -0.86
N ALA A 518 -2.45 35.80 -0.18
CA ALA A 518 -1.97 34.96 0.91
C ALA A 518 -3.00 34.86 2.06
N ALA A 519 -3.65 35.99 2.40
CA ALA A 519 -4.72 36.00 3.39
C ALA A 519 -5.97 35.23 2.93
N ALA A 520 -6.33 35.29 1.64
CA ALA A 520 -7.44 34.53 1.08
C ALA A 520 -7.16 33.02 1.07
N GLY A 521 -5.98 32.60 0.60
CA GLY A 521 -5.55 31.20 0.63
C GLY A 521 -5.47 30.65 2.05
N HIS A 522 -4.94 31.41 3.01
CA HIS A 522 -4.92 31.01 4.42
C HIS A 522 -6.33 30.78 4.98
N ARG A 523 -7.30 31.67 4.68
CA ARG A 523 -8.70 31.48 5.11
C ARG A 523 -9.31 30.21 4.51
N ARG A 524 -9.12 29.99 3.21
CA ARG A 524 -9.60 28.78 2.51
C ARG A 524 -9.02 27.51 3.14
N LEU A 525 -7.70 27.50 3.38
CA LEU A 525 -7.02 26.35 3.98
C LEU A 525 -7.55 26.03 5.38
N LEU A 526 -7.68 27.02 6.27
CA LEU A 526 -8.21 26.79 7.62
C LEU A 526 -9.66 26.30 7.60
N ALA A 527 -10.45 26.74 6.62
CA ALA A 527 -11.83 26.31 6.48
C ALA A 527 -11.94 24.85 6.03
N GLU A 528 -11.12 24.41 5.07
CA GLU A 528 -11.40 23.21 4.26
C GLU A 528 -10.24 22.22 4.10
N HIS A 529 -9.01 22.59 4.46
CA HIS A 529 -7.82 21.81 4.12
C HIS A 529 -6.90 21.52 5.31
N THR A 530 -7.50 21.36 6.49
CA THR A 530 -6.81 20.90 7.70
C THR A 530 -6.89 19.38 7.85
N TYR A 531 -5.96 18.78 8.59
CA TYR A 531 -6.04 17.36 8.93
C TYR A 531 -7.32 17.02 9.69
N THR A 532 -7.80 17.93 10.55
CA THR A 532 -9.10 17.80 11.23
C THR A 532 -10.22 17.53 10.22
N ARG A 533 -10.28 18.28 9.11
CA ARG A 533 -11.26 18.06 8.03
C ARG A 533 -11.09 16.70 7.34
N ARG A 534 -9.85 16.32 7.01
CA ARG A 534 -9.56 15.02 6.37
C ARG A 534 -9.96 13.84 7.25
N MET A 535 -9.70 13.93 8.55
CA MET A 535 -10.09 12.88 9.49
C MET A 535 -11.60 12.79 9.63
N THR A 536 -12.33 13.92 9.68
CA THR A 536 -13.80 13.90 9.69
C THR A 536 -14.38 13.22 8.45
N GLU A 537 -13.88 13.55 7.26
CA GLU A 537 -14.32 12.94 5.99
C GLU A 537 -14.00 11.43 5.94
N LEU A 538 -12.78 11.06 6.31
CA LEU A 538 -12.36 9.67 6.39
C LEU A 538 -13.23 8.87 7.37
N PHE A 539 -13.53 9.41 8.55
CA PHE A 539 -14.40 8.77 9.54
C PHE A 539 -15.82 8.58 9.01
N ALA A 540 -16.37 9.58 8.32
CA ALA A 540 -17.69 9.49 7.71
C ALA A 540 -17.75 8.37 6.66
N ILE A 541 -16.73 8.28 5.80
CA ILE A 541 -16.64 7.23 4.77
C ILE A 541 -16.52 5.85 5.43
N MET A 542 -15.58 5.67 6.36
CA MET A 542 -15.39 4.39 7.05
C MET A 542 -16.65 3.97 7.83
N GLY A 543 -17.31 4.93 8.48
CA GLY A 543 -18.57 4.71 9.19
C GLY A 543 -19.71 4.33 8.25
N ALA A 544 -19.85 4.98 7.09
CA ALA A 544 -20.87 4.62 6.11
C ALA A 544 -20.62 3.24 5.46
N THR A 545 -19.35 2.87 5.26
CA THR A 545 -18.99 1.59 4.65
C THR A 545 -19.16 0.41 5.61
N PHE A 546 -18.85 0.57 6.90
CA PHE A 546 -18.76 -0.55 7.86
C PHE A 546 -19.62 -0.40 9.11
N GLY A 547 -20.14 0.78 9.41
CA GLY A 547 -21.13 1.00 10.46
C GLY A 547 -22.49 0.59 9.92
N GLY A 548 -23.06 -0.51 10.42
CA GLY A 548 -24.30 -1.13 9.92
C GLY A 548 -25.59 -0.30 10.07
N LYS A 549 -25.54 1.02 9.96
CA LYS A 549 -26.67 1.94 9.86
C LYS A 549 -26.59 2.68 8.53
N GLY A 550 -27.60 2.49 7.68
CA GLY A 550 -27.81 3.31 6.49
C GLY A 550 -27.84 4.80 6.81
N PRO A 551 -27.68 5.67 5.80
CA PRO A 551 -27.29 7.07 5.96
C PRO A 551 -28.25 7.83 6.90
N LEU A 552 -27.65 8.69 7.72
CA LEU A 552 -28.32 9.69 8.57
C LEU A 552 -29.16 10.67 7.75
#